data_AF-A0A496LQM4-F1
#
_entry.id   AF-A0A496LQM4-F1
#
_cell.length_a   1.000
_cell.length_b   1.000
_cell.length_c   1.000
_cell.angle_alpha   90.00
_cell.angle_beta   90.00
_cell.angle_gamma   90.00
#
_symmetry.space_group_name_H-M   'P 1'
#
loop_
_entity.id
_entity.type
_entity.pdbx_description
1 polymer ?
#
loop_
_entity_poly.entity_id
_entity_poly.type
_entity_poly.pdbx_seq_one_letter_code
_entity_poly.pdbx_strand_id
1 'polypeptide(L)' 'MTNDEALNFIRAVKSGEKSEREAIEFLRDFPFSDAGCAKIDTQRALRNGAGEV' A
#
# COMPACT_ATOMS: atom_id res chain seq x y z
N MET A 1 2.13 3.24 3.92
CA MET A 1 0.92 3.00 4.72
C MET A 1 1.31 2.85 6.19
N THR A 2 0.84 3.75 7.04
CA THR A 2 0.91 3.64 8.51
C THR A 2 -0.15 2.67 9.04
N ASN A 3 -0.08 2.29 10.32
CA ASN A 3 -1.08 1.40 10.93
C ASN A 3 -2.49 2.01 10.90
N ASP A 4 -2.62 3.32 11.08
CA ASP A 4 -3.92 4.01 11.06
C ASP A 4 -4.52 4.04 9.65
N GLU A 5 -3.69 4.27 8.63
CA GLU A 5 -4.11 4.19 7.23
C GLU A 5 -4.58 2.77 6.86
N ALA A 6 -3.88 1.75 7.36
CA ALA A 6 -4.27 0.35 7.15
C ALA A 6 -5.61 0.03 7.82
N LEU A 7 -5.83 0.48 9.06
CA LEU A 7 -7.08 0.28 9.78
C LEU A 7 -8.25 0.98 9.08
N ASN A 8 -8.05 2.20 8.59
CA ASN A 8 -9.06 2.93 7.83
C ASN A 8 -9.39 2.25 6.51
N PHE A 9 -8.38 1.75 5.79
CA PHE A 9 -8.59 0.97 4.57
C PHE A 9 -9.43 -0.29 4.83
N ILE A 10 -9.11 -1.05 5.87
CA ILE A 10 -9.86 -2.25 6.26
C ILE A 10 -11.32 -1.91 6.60
N ARG A 11 -11.54 -0.81 7.34
CA ARG A 11 -12.89 -0.34 7.68
C ARG A 11 -13.70 0.02 6.44
N ALA A 12 -13.10 0.73 5.48
CA ALA A 12 -13.75 1.11 4.22
C ALA A 12 -14.15 -0.10 3.36
N VAL A 13 -13.33 -1.16 3.36
CA VAL A 13 -13.69 -2.42 2.67
C VAL A 13 -14.84 -3.12 3.41
N LYS A 14 -14.76 -3.21 4.75
CA LYS A 14 -15.82 -3.87 5.55
C LYS A 14 -17.16 -3.14 5.51
N SER A 15 -17.17 -1.81 5.36
CA SER A 15 -18.39 -1.02 5.26
C SER A 15 -19.03 -1.08 3.87
N GLY A 16 -18.31 -1.61 2.86
CA GLY A 16 -18.74 -1.60 1.46
C GLY A 16 -18.49 -0.26 0.75
N GLU A 17 -17.86 0.71 1.41
CA GLU A 17 -17.44 1.98 0.80
C GLU A 17 -16.40 1.76 -0.30
N LYS A 18 -15.53 0.76 -0.11
CA LYS A 18 -14.61 0.26 -1.13
C LYS A 18 -14.95 -1.18 -1.46
N SER A 19 -15.11 -1.50 -2.75
CA SER A 19 -15.37 -2.87 -3.17
C SER A 19 -14.13 -3.76 -2.98
N GLU A 20 -14.35 -5.06 -2.83
CA GLU A 20 -13.27 -6.04 -2.76
C GLU A 20 -12.36 -5.99 -3.99
N ARG A 21 -12.94 -5.72 -5.17
CA ARG A 21 -12.18 -5.61 -6.42
C ARG A 21 -11.23 -4.41 -6.42
N GLU A 22 -11.71 -3.23 -6.02
CA GLU A 22 -10.88 -2.04 -5.88
C GLU A 22 -9.81 -2.20 -4.81
N ALA A 23 -10.13 -2.92 -3.72
CA ALA A 23 -9.17 -3.25 -2.69
C ALA A 23 -8.05 -4.16 -3.21
N ILE A 24 -8.41 -5.19 -4.00
CA ILE A 24 -7.46 -6.10 -4.65
C ILE A 24 -6.56 -5.35 -5.64
N GLU A 25 -7.12 -4.46 -6.45
CA GLU A 25 -6.34 -3.65 -7.39
C GLU A 25 -5.35 -2.73 -6.66
N PHE A 26 -5.80 -2.06 -5.59
CA PHE A 26 -4.92 -1.26 -4.75
C PHE A 26 -3.78 -2.07 -4.11
N LEU A 27 -4.09 -3.23 -3.54
CA LEU A 27 -3.10 -4.07 -2.85
C LEU A 27 -2.12 -4.76 -3.80
N ARG A 28 -2.48 -4.96 -5.07
CA ARG A 28 -1.61 -5.57 -6.07
C ARG A 28 -0.35 -4.75 -6.31
N ASP A 29 -0.50 -3.43 -6.36
CA ASP A 29 0.60 -2.52 -6.66
C ASP A 29 1.34 -2.10 -5.38
N PHE A 30 0.71 -2.24 -4.20
CA PHE A 30 1.31 -1.95 -2.91
C PHE A 30 2.56 -2.83 -2.62
N PRO A 31 3.68 -2.28 -2.08
CA PRO A 31 3.87 -0.92 -1.57
C PRO A 31 4.32 0.10 -2.63
N PHE A 32 4.33 -0.28 -3.90
CA PHE A 32 4.79 0.57 -4.98
C PHE A 32 3.67 1.49 -5.48
N SER A 33 4.01 2.73 -5.76
CA SER A 33 3.14 3.68 -6.45
C SER A 33 3.81 4.12 -7.74
N ASP A 34 3.07 4.15 -8.84
CA ASP A 34 3.58 4.58 -10.13
C ASP A 34 3.57 6.11 -10.22
N ALA A 35 4.74 6.72 -10.43
CA ALA A 35 4.91 8.15 -10.65
C ALA A 35 5.05 8.51 -12.16
N GLY A 36 4.71 7.59 -13.06
CA GLY A 36 4.75 7.77 -14.51
C GLY A 36 6.14 7.57 -15.14
N CYS A 37 7.21 7.86 -14.39
CA CYS A 37 8.60 7.61 -14.81
C CYS A 37 9.37 6.67 -13.87
N ALA A 38 8.79 6.31 -12.72
CA ALA A 38 9.41 5.43 -11.73
C ALA A 38 8.35 4.78 -10.81
N LYS A 39 8.64 3.56 -10.35
CA LYS A 39 7.89 2.91 -9.26
C LYS A 39 8.49 3.33 -7.91
N ILE A 40 7.71 4.05 -7.11
CA ILE A 40 8.12 4.54 -5.80
C ILE A 40 7.70 3.55 -4.72
N ASP A 41 8.68 2.98 -4.03
CA ASP A 41 8.45 2.11 -2.89
C ASP A 41 8.10 2.93 -1.63
N THR A 42 6.83 2.92 -1.25
CA THR A 42 6.30 3.70 -0.11
C THR A 42 6.63 3.09 1.26
N GLN A 43 7.22 1.90 1.31
CA GLN A 43 7.63 1.22 2.55
C GLN A 43 9.15 1.10 2.69
N ARG A 44 9.93 1.69 1.79
CA ARG A 44 11.40 1.68 1.84
C ARG A 44 11.95 2.11 3.21
N ALA A 45 11.35 3.12 3.84
CA ALA A 45 11.77 3.62 5.15
C ALA A 45 11.48 2.65 6.31
N LEU A 46 10.56 1.69 6.14
CA LEU A 46 10.22 0.69 7.15
C LEU A 46 11.08 -0.57 7.05
N ARG A 47 11.79 -0.76 5.93
CA ARG A 47 12.74 -1.87 5.77
C ARG A 47 13.99 -1.56 6.58
N ASN A 48 14.08 -2.11 7.78
CA ASN A 48 15.32 -2.17 8.54
C ASN A 48 16.12 -3.39 8.06
N GLY A 49 17.16 -3.15 7.28
CA GLY A 49 18.11 -4.16 6.85
C GLY A 49 19.33 -3.48 6.23
N ALA A 50 20.54 -3.97 6.53
CA ALA A 50 21.73 -3.56 5.80
C ALA A 50 21.51 -3.94 4.33
N GLY A 51 21.50 -2.96 3.42
CA GLY A 51 21.48 -3.27 2.00
C GLY A 51 22.73 -4.09 1.70
N GLU A 52 22.55 -5.33 1.22
CA GLU A 52 23.67 -6.03 0.58
C GLU A 52 24.07 -5.21 -0.65
N VAL A 53 25.29 -4.68 -0.59
CA VAL A 53 25.98 -3.99 -1.69
C VAL A 53 26.80 -4.98 -2.50
#